data_AF-A0A7Z2GCB7-F1
#
_entry.id   AF-A0A7Z2GCB7-F1
#
_cell.length_a   1.000
_cell.length_b   1.000
_cell.length_c   1.000
_cell.angle_alpha   90.00
_cell.angle_beta   90.00
_cell.angle_gamma   90.00
#
_symmetry.space_group_name_H-M   'P 1'
#
loop_
_entity.id
_entity.type
_entity.pdbx_description
1 polymer ?
#
loop_
_entity_poly.entity_id
_entity_poly.type
_entity_poly.pdbx_seq_one_letter_code
_entity_poly.pdbx_strand_id
1 'polypeptide(L)'
;MVGPAHYAEHYALACTACGKCCNSPPSMSLAELLRHGERFVGCLAIGRQPAHRAGEHTLDAADAAAIDELSQALFHRSAAFGSDWIVLTLQGYDYPSLGRCPALADDGRCTLHETGKPAMCAAVPLDPLWPDRLQTRVLEGRRESAQWLGADCIRTTATATAGATPLVHEGKVADAEALTRFRGALAFERGIWRDAVFASLHEAAADLRDALARLGAGGHLTVSLAPALMAAARVSARCRELCVAYIDNQIALIERTVEAALARRRLDDRPVTRELRGFAQAYAGARELLAAPGWRHDAARADAPEIEAWLGAA
;
A
#
# COMPACT_ATOMS: atom_id res chain seq x y z
N MET A 1 -36.10 1.62 12.13
CA MET A 1 -35.68 2.36 10.92
C MET A 1 -34.76 3.47 11.38
N VAL A 2 -33.45 3.27 11.23
CA VAL A 2 -32.47 4.35 11.43
C VAL A 2 -32.56 5.20 10.15
N GLY A 3 -32.81 6.51 10.28
CA GLY A 3 -32.88 7.41 9.13
C GLY A 3 -31.56 7.41 8.33
N PRO A 4 -31.55 7.91 7.09
CA PRO A 4 -30.32 8.01 6.31
C PRO A 4 -29.27 8.80 7.11
N ALA A 5 -28.06 8.27 7.20
CA ALA A 5 -26.94 9.00 7.79
C ALA A 5 -26.71 10.27 6.96
N HIS A 6 -26.96 11.44 7.56
CA HIS A 6 -26.74 12.73 6.91
C HIS A 6 -25.25 13.06 6.94
N TYR A 7 -24.51 12.65 5.92
CA TYR A 7 -23.14 13.09 5.71
C TYR A 7 -23.11 14.54 5.23
N ALA A 8 -22.05 15.27 5.56
CA ALA A 8 -21.82 16.59 4.97
C ALA A 8 -21.62 16.46 3.44
N GLU A 9 -22.18 17.39 2.67
CA GLU A 9 -22.06 17.40 1.21
C GLU A 9 -20.71 17.94 0.73
N HIS A 10 -19.97 18.62 1.61
CA HIS A 10 -18.68 19.22 1.28
C HIS A 10 -17.64 18.94 2.35
N TYR A 11 -16.45 18.50 1.90
CA TYR A 11 -15.27 18.29 2.73
C TYR A 11 -14.04 18.95 2.09
N ALA A 12 -13.14 19.44 2.93
CA ALA A 12 -11.86 20.00 2.53
C ALA A 12 -10.74 19.55 3.48
N LEU A 13 -9.50 19.58 2.98
CA LEU A 13 -8.28 19.23 3.71
C LEU A 13 -7.44 20.48 3.99
N ALA A 14 -7.16 20.74 5.27
CA ALA A 14 -6.25 21.80 5.71
C ALA A 14 -4.83 21.26 5.98
N CYS A 15 -4.24 20.54 5.01
CA CYS A 15 -2.88 19.99 5.17
C CYS A 15 -1.82 21.09 5.04
N THR A 16 -0.90 21.15 6.01
CA THR A 16 0.23 22.12 6.02
C THR A 16 1.58 21.47 5.75
N ALA A 17 1.59 20.19 5.33
CA ALA A 17 2.79 19.35 5.19
C ALA A 17 3.63 19.22 6.48
N CYS A 18 3.02 19.47 7.65
CA CYS A 18 3.71 19.45 8.96
C CYS A 18 4.07 18.04 9.49
N GLY A 19 3.81 16.98 8.73
CA GLY A 19 4.16 15.61 9.09
C GLY A 19 3.37 14.98 10.25
N LYS A 20 2.45 15.70 10.90
CA LYS A 20 1.66 15.18 12.04
C LYS A 20 0.89 13.89 11.75
N CYS A 21 0.40 13.72 10.52
CA CYS A 21 -0.29 12.52 10.08
C CYS A 21 0.63 11.49 9.37
N CYS A 22 1.93 11.77 9.27
CA CYS A 22 2.92 10.90 8.63
C CYS A 22 3.66 10.06 9.70
N ASN A 23 2.93 9.17 10.37
CA ASN A 23 3.43 8.37 11.50
C ASN A 23 3.91 6.95 11.11
N SER A 24 3.66 6.53 9.88
CA SER A 24 4.12 5.25 9.35
C SER A 24 4.55 5.38 7.89
N PRO A 25 5.40 4.45 7.40
CA PRO A 25 5.60 4.30 5.97
C PRO A 25 4.27 3.98 5.24
N PRO A 26 4.10 4.45 4.00
CA PRO A 26 2.85 4.23 3.25
C PRO A 26 2.85 2.93 2.44
N SER A 27 1.65 2.50 2.03
CA SER A 27 1.50 1.62 0.88
C SER A 27 2.01 2.31 -0.38
N MET A 28 2.70 1.56 -1.23
CA MET A 28 3.35 2.06 -2.44
C MET A 28 3.20 1.03 -3.55
N SER A 29 3.19 1.47 -4.79
CA SER A 29 3.40 0.56 -5.91
C SER A 29 4.85 0.07 -5.98
N LEU A 30 5.12 -0.97 -6.76
CA LEU A 30 6.45 -1.47 -7.03
C LEU A 30 7.30 -0.38 -7.67
N ALA A 31 6.75 0.33 -8.66
CA ALA A 31 7.33 1.53 -9.23
C ALA A 31 7.75 2.52 -8.14
N GLU A 32 6.84 2.91 -7.25
CA GLU A 32 7.15 3.85 -6.17
C GLU A 32 8.22 3.32 -5.19
N LEU A 33 8.24 2.02 -4.89
CA LEU A 33 9.29 1.41 -4.10
C LEU A 33 10.64 1.43 -4.80
N LEU A 34 10.70 1.14 -6.11
CA LEU A 34 11.93 1.25 -6.90
C LEU A 34 12.48 2.68 -6.83
N ARG A 35 11.62 3.69 -7.00
CA ARG A 35 11.98 5.12 -6.90
C ARG A 35 12.54 5.49 -5.52
N HIS A 36 11.92 4.98 -4.46
CA HIS A 36 12.22 5.34 -3.07
C HIS A 36 13.02 4.27 -2.33
N GLY A 37 13.71 3.38 -3.06
CA GLY A 37 14.33 2.16 -2.52
C GLY A 37 15.50 2.40 -1.55
N GLU A 38 16.00 3.63 -1.46
CA GLU A 38 17.00 4.02 -0.45
C GLU A 38 16.39 4.60 0.83
N ARG A 39 15.08 4.88 0.83
CA ARG A 39 14.37 5.56 1.92
C ARG A 39 13.42 4.64 2.68
N PHE A 40 12.76 3.72 1.97
CA PHE A 40 11.83 2.78 2.59
C PHE A 40 12.31 1.36 2.39
N VAL A 41 12.33 0.57 3.46
CA VAL A 41 12.41 -0.89 3.33
C VAL A 41 11.05 -1.36 2.81
N GLY A 42 11.01 -2.02 1.65
CA GLY A 42 9.76 -2.53 1.08
C GLY A 42 9.40 -3.91 1.62
N CYS A 43 8.12 -4.15 1.85
CA CYS A 43 7.60 -5.48 2.15
C CYS A 43 6.32 -5.77 1.36
N LEU A 44 5.97 -7.05 1.28
CA LEU A 44 4.69 -7.53 0.77
C LEU A 44 3.75 -7.75 1.95
N ALA A 45 2.63 -7.05 1.94
CA ALA A 45 1.51 -7.25 2.85
C ALA A 45 0.46 -8.14 2.20
N ILE A 46 0.10 -9.23 2.90
CA ILE A 46 -0.92 -10.20 2.49
C ILE A 46 -2.06 -10.11 3.49
N GLY A 47 -3.16 -9.50 3.07
CA GLY A 47 -4.34 -9.26 3.90
C GLY A 47 -5.58 -9.96 3.38
N ARG A 48 -6.65 -9.82 4.17
CA ARG A 48 -8.01 -10.19 3.79
C ARG A 48 -8.92 -8.98 3.85
N GLN A 49 -9.80 -8.88 2.87
CA GLN A 49 -10.92 -7.95 2.91
C GLN A 49 -12.22 -8.75 2.84
N PRO A 50 -13.10 -8.65 3.85
CA PRO A 50 -14.38 -9.34 3.81
C PRO A 50 -15.23 -8.83 2.65
N ALA A 51 -16.06 -9.71 2.09
CA ALA A 51 -17.09 -9.28 1.14
C ALA A 51 -18.19 -8.52 1.89
N HIS A 52 -18.47 -7.29 1.45
CA HIS A 52 -19.50 -6.45 2.05
C HIS A 52 -20.89 -6.80 1.51
N ARG A 53 -21.91 -6.75 2.38
CA ARG A 53 -23.30 -7.06 2.02
C ARG A 53 -24.22 -5.87 2.23
N ALA A 54 -25.29 -5.80 1.44
CA ALA A 54 -26.36 -4.82 1.67
C ALA A 54 -26.92 -4.96 3.09
N GLY A 55 -27.15 -3.83 3.76
CA GLY A 55 -27.59 -3.76 5.16
C GLY A 55 -26.45 -3.82 6.18
N GLU A 56 -25.26 -4.28 5.81
CA GLU A 56 -24.07 -4.20 6.65
C GLU A 56 -23.68 -2.73 6.85
N HIS A 57 -23.52 -2.30 8.10
CA HIS A 57 -23.15 -0.93 8.43
C HIS A 57 -23.95 0.15 7.67
N THR A 58 -25.24 -0.08 7.38
CA THR A 58 -26.12 0.83 6.60
C THR A 58 -25.75 1.00 5.12
N LEU A 59 -24.98 0.10 4.52
CA LEU A 59 -24.71 0.09 3.08
C LEU A 59 -25.99 -0.29 2.31
N ASP A 60 -26.33 0.46 1.27
CA ASP A 60 -27.39 0.06 0.36
C ASP A 60 -26.89 -1.00 -0.66
N ALA A 61 -27.80 -1.52 -1.48
CA ALA A 61 -27.44 -2.54 -2.47
C ALA A 61 -26.46 -2.03 -3.54
N ALA A 62 -26.53 -0.75 -3.89
CA ALA A 62 -25.66 -0.13 -4.88
C ALA A 62 -24.27 0.18 -4.28
N ASP A 63 -24.18 0.49 -2.99
CA ASP A 63 -22.92 0.60 -2.24
C ASP A 63 -22.21 -0.75 -2.20
N ALA A 64 -22.92 -1.81 -1.80
CA ALA A 64 -22.35 -3.16 -1.75
C ALA A 64 -21.86 -3.62 -3.13
N ALA A 65 -22.65 -3.37 -4.19
CA ALA A 65 -22.25 -3.68 -5.56
C ALA A 65 -21.01 -2.89 -6.01
N ALA A 66 -20.93 -1.59 -5.70
CA ALA A 66 -19.78 -0.76 -6.04
C ALA A 66 -18.49 -1.20 -5.31
N ILE A 67 -18.60 -1.64 -4.05
CA ILE A 67 -17.48 -2.19 -3.30
C ILE A 67 -17.02 -3.53 -3.91
N ASP A 68 -17.95 -4.40 -4.28
CA ASP A 68 -17.64 -5.70 -4.89
C ASP A 68 -16.97 -5.52 -6.26
N GLU A 69 -17.49 -4.63 -7.12
CA GLU A 69 -16.90 -4.28 -8.42
C GLU A 69 -15.48 -3.75 -8.27
N LEU A 70 -15.26 -2.81 -7.34
CA LEU A 70 -13.92 -2.30 -7.07
C LEU A 70 -12.99 -3.39 -6.55
N SER A 71 -13.47 -4.23 -5.62
CA SER A 71 -12.68 -5.33 -5.05
C SER A 71 -12.30 -6.36 -6.12
N GLN A 72 -13.21 -6.66 -7.06
CA GLN A 72 -12.96 -7.55 -8.19
C GLN A 72 -11.86 -7.01 -9.12
N ALA A 73 -11.87 -5.70 -9.37
CA ALA A 73 -10.84 -5.06 -10.18
C ALA A 73 -9.45 -5.12 -9.51
N LEU A 74 -9.39 -4.91 -8.18
CA LEU A 74 -8.13 -4.69 -7.46
C LEU A 74 -7.54 -5.95 -6.81
N PHE A 75 -8.36 -6.92 -6.43
CA PHE A 75 -7.96 -8.02 -5.55
C PHE A 75 -8.15 -9.40 -6.19
N HIS A 76 -7.77 -10.42 -5.42
CA HIS A 76 -7.90 -11.81 -5.83
C HIS A 76 -8.94 -12.53 -4.99
N ARG A 77 -9.58 -13.54 -5.58
CA ARG A 77 -10.53 -14.39 -4.88
C ARG A 77 -10.30 -15.83 -5.31
N SER A 78 -10.43 -16.75 -4.36
CA SER A 78 -10.36 -18.18 -4.63
C SER A 78 -11.12 -18.94 -3.56
N ALA A 79 -11.78 -20.04 -3.94
CA ALA A 79 -12.41 -20.95 -2.99
C ALA A 79 -11.42 -21.49 -1.93
N ALA A 80 -10.13 -21.52 -2.26
CA ALA A 80 -9.07 -21.85 -1.32
C ALA A 80 -8.83 -20.79 -0.23
N PHE A 81 -9.51 -19.65 -0.25
CA PHE A 81 -9.47 -18.64 0.82
C PHE A 81 -10.88 -18.22 1.28
N GLY A 82 -11.89 -19.03 0.96
CA GLY A 82 -13.29 -18.76 1.33
C GLY A 82 -13.93 -17.68 0.46
N SER A 83 -14.83 -16.89 1.05
CA SER A 83 -15.54 -15.82 0.33
C SER A 83 -14.80 -14.50 0.30
N ASP A 84 -13.70 -14.36 1.03
CA ASP A 84 -13.02 -13.09 1.21
C ASP A 84 -12.11 -12.77 0.03
N TRP A 85 -11.84 -11.48 -0.14
CA TRP A 85 -10.83 -10.98 -1.05
C TRP A 85 -9.44 -11.11 -0.41
N ILE A 86 -8.48 -11.61 -1.19
CA ILE A 86 -7.07 -11.62 -0.82
C ILE A 86 -6.42 -10.36 -1.39
N VAL A 87 -5.87 -9.57 -0.47
CA VAL A 87 -5.28 -8.27 -0.75
C VAL A 87 -3.76 -8.41 -0.72
N LEU A 88 -3.13 -8.23 -1.87
CA LEU A 88 -1.67 -8.16 -1.99
C LEU A 88 -1.28 -6.70 -2.20
N THR A 89 -0.56 -6.11 -1.26
CA THR A 89 -0.11 -4.72 -1.38
C THR A 89 1.36 -4.61 -0.99
N LEU A 90 2.06 -3.65 -1.57
CA LEU A 90 3.41 -3.34 -1.14
C LEU A 90 3.36 -2.11 -0.23
N GLN A 91 4.23 -2.09 0.77
CA GLN A 91 4.32 -0.96 1.70
C GLN A 91 5.73 -0.78 2.19
N GLY A 92 6.03 0.43 2.66
CA GLY A 92 7.20 0.64 3.47
C GLY A 92 7.06 -0.09 4.81
N TYR A 93 8.17 -0.55 5.35
CA TYR A 93 8.26 -1.31 6.58
C TYR A 93 9.32 -0.70 7.48
N ASP A 94 8.96 -0.46 8.74
CA ASP A 94 9.86 0.16 9.70
C ASP A 94 9.46 -0.22 11.13
N TYR A 95 10.31 0.12 12.08
CA TYR A 95 10.11 -0.09 13.50
C TYR A 95 8.95 0.76 14.04
N PRO A 96 7.88 0.16 14.61
CA PRO A 96 6.79 0.91 15.22
C PRO A 96 7.25 1.87 16.33
N SER A 97 8.37 1.55 16.99
CA SER A 97 8.98 2.37 18.04
C SER A 97 9.45 3.75 17.57
N LEU A 98 9.65 3.95 16.26
CA LEU A 98 10.01 5.24 15.69
C LEU A 98 8.82 6.20 15.61
N GLY A 99 7.61 5.67 15.41
CA GLY A 99 6.37 6.46 15.38
C GLY A 99 6.36 7.60 14.35
N ARG A 100 7.18 7.52 13.29
CA ARG A 100 7.34 8.54 12.26
C ARG A 100 7.61 7.91 10.91
N CYS A 101 7.23 8.60 9.84
CA CYS A 101 7.61 8.22 8.49
C CYS A 101 9.10 8.53 8.21
N PRO A 102 9.85 7.62 7.56
CA PRO A 102 11.23 7.85 7.11
C PRO A 102 11.43 9.06 6.18
N ALA A 103 10.37 9.56 5.55
CA ALA A 103 10.42 10.72 4.67
C ALA A 103 10.33 12.07 5.39
N LEU A 104 10.14 12.09 6.71
CA LEU A 104 10.12 13.34 7.46
C LEU A 104 11.53 13.87 7.65
N ALA A 105 11.74 15.14 7.32
CA ALA A 105 12.95 15.88 7.68
C ALA A 105 13.00 16.15 9.20
N ASP A 106 14.11 16.72 9.67
CA ASP A 106 14.32 17.03 11.10
C ASP A 106 13.36 18.10 11.62
N ASP A 107 12.86 18.98 10.74
CA ASP A 107 11.82 19.96 11.05
C ASP A 107 10.39 19.35 11.05
N GLY A 108 10.28 18.05 10.80
CA GLY A 108 9.02 17.32 10.74
C GLY A 108 8.26 17.49 9.41
N ARG A 109 8.77 18.24 8.43
CA ARG A 109 8.13 18.38 7.12
C ARG A 109 8.37 17.14 6.26
N CYS A 110 7.37 16.78 5.47
CA CYS A 110 7.50 15.66 4.54
C CYS A 110 8.35 16.06 3.32
N THR A 111 9.51 15.45 3.17
CA THR A 111 10.44 15.72 2.04
C THR A 111 9.88 15.28 0.68
N LEU A 112 8.89 14.37 0.69
CA LEU A 112 8.23 13.86 -0.51
C LEU A 112 7.02 14.70 -0.95
N HIS A 113 6.66 15.76 -0.21
CA HIS A 113 5.43 16.50 -0.47
C HIS A 113 5.38 17.09 -1.89
N GLU A 114 6.53 17.52 -2.42
CA GLU A 114 6.66 18.16 -3.74
C GLU A 114 7.45 17.31 -4.76
N THR A 115 8.10 16.24 -4.31
CA THR A 115 9.16 15.53 -5.07
C THR A 115 8.80 14.08 -5.39
N GLY A 116 7.50 13.77 -5.51
CA GLY A 116 7.02 12.43 -5.86
C GLY A 116 6.35 11.70 -4.70
N LYS A 117 5.35 12.35 -4.10
CA LYS A 117 4.51 11.78 -3.04
C LYS A 117 3.85 10.46 -3.52
N PRO A 118 3.99 9.35 -2.76
CA PRO A 118 3.29 8.12 -3.07
C PRO A 118 1.79 8.33 -3.27
N ALA A 119 1.18 7.57 -4.18
CA ALA A 119 -0.23 7.72 -4.52
C ALA A 119 -1.14 7.58 -3.29
N MET A 120 -0.84 6.63 -2.39
CA MET A 120 -1.54 6.47 -1.12
C MET A 120 -1.44 7.72 -0.25
N CYS A 121 -0.25 8.30 -0.11
CA CYS A 121 -0.05 9.53 0.64
C CYS A 121 -0.78 10.72 0.01
N ALA A 122 -0.83 10.79 -1.31
CA ALA A 122 -1.54 11.85 -2.03
C ALA A 122 -3.06 11.74 -1.89
N ALA A 123 -3.59 10.51 -1.78
CA ALA A 123 -5.01 10.26 -1.59
C ALA A 123 -5.52 10.64 -0.19
N VAL A 124 -4.68 10.62 0.85
CA VAL A 124 -5.10 10.95 2.22
C VAL A 124 -5.73 12.36 2.29
N PRO A 125 -6.91 12.52 2.95
CA PRO A 125 -7.61 11.57 3.81
C PRO A 125 -8.75 10.79 3.12
N LEU A 126 -8.77 10.71 1.79
CA LEU A 126 -9.60 9.76 1.07
C LEU A 126 -9.03 8.33 1.21
N ASP A 127 -9.82 7.32 0.85
CA ASP A 127 -9.41 5.91 0.85
C ASP A 127 -9.54 5.30 -0.55
N PRO A 128 -8.43 5.02 -1.25
CA PRO A 128 -8.50 4.46 -2.60
C PRO A 128 -9.06 3.04 -2.64
N LEU A 129 -9.21 2.34 -1.51
CA LEU A 129 -9.83 1.02 -1.45
C LEU A 129 -11.36 1.07 -1.28
N TRP A 130 -11.93 2.27 -1.14
CA TRP A 130 -13.37 2.49 -1.13
C TRP A 130 -13.83 3.17 -2.43
N PRO A 131 -15.02 2.85 -2.96
CA PRO A 131 -15.61 3.57 -4.11
C PRO A 131 -15.75 5.08 -3.87
N ASP A 132 -15.69 5.87 -4.94
CA ASP A 132 -15.75 7.34 -4.86
C ASP A 132 -17.03 7.85 -4.19
N ARG A 133 -18.17 7.19 -4.47
CA ARG A 133 -19.47 7.50 -3.86
C ARG A 133 -19.48 7.29 -2.34
N LEU A 134 -18.53 6.53 -1.78
CA LEU A 134 -18.42 6.24 -0.35
C LEU A 134 -17.35 7.06 0.36
N GLN A 135 -16.70 8.01 -0.32
CA GLN A 135 -15.65 8.82 0.30
C GLN A 135 -16.17 9.76 1.37
N THR A 136 -17.41 10.27 1.27
CA THR A 136 -18.05 11.04 2.35
C THR A 136 -18.13 10.24 3.65
N ARG A 137 -18.46 8.95 3.55
CA ARG A 137 -18.50 8.02 4.68
C ARG A 137 -17.11 7.77 5.27
N VAL A 138 -16.10 7.57 4.42
CA VAL A 138 -14.70 7.44 4.83
C VAL A 138 -14.24 8.67 5.61
N LEU A 139 -14.52 9.86 5.08
CA LEU A 139 -14.12 11.13 5.67
C LEU A 139 -14.80 11.38 7.01
N GLU A 140 -16.10 11.08 7.10
CA GLU A 140 -16.85 11.17 8.36
C GLU A 140 -16.24 10.25 9.43
N GLY A 141 -16.04 8.97 9.10
CA GLY A 141 -15.45 8.01 10.04
C GLY A 141 -14.02 8.40 10.49
N ARG A 142 -13.21 8.96 9.59
CA ARG A 142 -11.86 9.46 9.92
C ARG A 142 -11.90 10.74 10.76
N ARG A 143 -12.87 11.62 10.53
CA ARG A 143 -13.05 12.85 11.31
C ARG A 143 -13.52 12.57 12.74
N GLU A 144 -14.40 11.60 12.92
CA GLU A 144 -14.93 11.22 14.24
C GLU A 144 -13.98 10.30 15.04
N SER A 145 -13.00 9.69 14.37
CA SER A 145 -12.06 8.77 15.02
C SER A 145 -10.91 9.49 15.72
N ALA A 146 -10.86 9.38 17.04
CA ALA A 146 -9.72 9.82 17.85
C ALA A 146 -8.41 9.05 17.52
N GLN A 147 -8.50 7.91 16.84
CA GLN A 147 -7.33 7.12 16.41
C GLN A 147 -6.75 7.60 15.07
N TRP A 148 -7.52 8.38 14.30
CA TRP A 148 -7.06 8.89 13.02
C TRP A 148 -6.22 10.16 13.20
N LEU A 149 -4.92 10.04 12.96
CA LEU A 149 -4.03 11.21 13.01
C LEU A 149 -4.38 12.20 11.89
N GLY A 150 -4.71 13.43 12.28
CA GLY A 150 -5.14 14.47 11.35
C GLY A 150 -6.65 14.52 11.12
N ALA A 151 -7.47 13.93 12.01
CA ALA A 151 -8.91 14.14 12.03
C ALA A 151 -9.27 15.63 12.02
N ASP A 152 -8.54 16.44 12.80
CA ASP A 152 -8.69 17.91 12.83
C ASP A 152 -8.33 18.59 11.50
N CYS A 153 -7.63 17.93 10.58
CA CYS A 153 -7.33 18.48 9.26
C CYS A 153 -8.49 18.30 8.27
N ILE A 154 -9.48 17.45 8.58
CA ILE A 154 -10.68 17.19 7.77
C ILE A 154 -11.75 18.22 8.16
N ARG A 155 -12.05 19.14 7.25
CA ARG A 155 -12.99 20.25 7.47
C ARG A 155 -14.26 20.08 6.65
N THR A 156 -15.37 20.57 7.18
CA THR A 156 -16.60 20.82 6.41
C THR A 156 -16.61 22.25 5.89
N THR A 157 -17.48 22.58 4.94
CA THR A 157 -17.65 23.96 4.45
C THR A 157 -17.89 24.98 5.57
N ALA A 158 -18.59 24.60 6.65
CA ALA A 158 -18.80 25.47 7.80
C ALA A 158 -17.52 25.82 8.59
N THR A 159 -16.45 25.04 8.40
CA THR A 159 -15.20 25.13 9.18
C THR A 159 -13.95 25.28 8.30
N ALA A 160 -14.11 25.35 6.98
CA ALA A 160 -13.01 25.48 6.03
C ALA A 160 -12.49 26.92 5.99
N THR A 161 -11.18 27.08 6.14
CA THR A 161 -10.48 28.36 5.98
C THR A 161 -10.06 28.58 4.52
N ALA A 162 -9.74 29.82 4.16
CA ALA A 162 -9.10 30.12 2.89
C ALA A 162 -7.82 29.26 2.71
N GLY A 163 -7.69 28.59 1.57
CA GLY A 163 -6.53 27.74 1.23
C GLY A 163 -6.67 26.25 1.56
N ALA A 164 -7.79 25.78 2.12
CA ALA A 164 -8.05 24.35 2.25
C ALA A 164 -8.32 23.69 0.89
N THR A 165 -7.73 22.51 0.65
CA THR A 165 -7.92 21.75 -0.61
C THR A 165 -9.28 21.06 -0.61
N PRO A 166 -10.15 21.28 -1.61
CA PRO A 166 -11.42 20.55 -1.70
C PRO A 166 -11.19 19.04 -1.83
N LEU A 167 -11.92 18.24 -1.03
CA LEU A 167 -11.91 16.78 -1.10
C LEU A 167 -13.19 16.24 -1.72
N VAL A 168 -14.34 16.77 -1.28
CA VAL A 168 -15.66 16.41 -1.77
C VAL A 168 -16.48 17.68 -1.96
N HIS A 169 -17.22 17.76 -3.06
CA HIS A 169 -18.15 18.82 -3.38
C HIS A 169 -19.48 18.21 -3.88
N GLU A 170 -20.60 18.58 -3.25
CA GLU A 170 -21.93 18.02 -3.56
C GLU A 170 -21.95 16.48 -3.54
N GLY A 171 -21.27 15.89 -2.54
CA GLY A 171 -21.17 14.44 -2.38
C GLY A 171 -20.25 13.73 -3.38
N LYS A 172 -19.58 14.45 -4.29
CA LYS A 172 -18.63 13.89 -5.27
C LYS A 172 -17.21 14.24 -4.92
N VAL A 173 -16.28 13.32 -5.16
CA VAL A 173 -14.84 13.59 -5.00
C VAL A 173 -14.44 14.75 -5.91
N ALA A 174 -13.81 15.78 -5.34
CA ALA A 174 -13.45 17.01 -6.07
C ALA A 174 -12.26 16.79 -7.02
N ASP A 175 -11.28 16.00 -6.57
CA ASP A 175 -10.14 15.55 -7.37
C ASP A 175 -9.86 14.06 -7.09
N ALA A 176 -10.08 13.22 -8.10
CA ALA A 176 -9.92 11.77 -8.02
C ALA A 176 -8.57 11.29 -8.56
N GLU A 177 -7.64 12.18 -8.94
CA GLU A 177 -6.38 11.80 -9.59
C GLU A 177 -5.57 10.82 -8.72
N ALA A 178 -5.38 11.13 -7.44
CA ALA A 178 -4.61 10.27 -6.53
C ALA A 178 -5.28 8.91 -6.30
N LEU A 179 -6.62 8.86 -6.22
CA LEU A 179 -7.38 7.61 -6.11
C LEU A 179 -7.21 6.76 -7.37
N THR A 180 -7.37 7.38 -8.54
CA THR A 180 -7.20 6.74 -9.85
C THR A 180 -5.78 6.22 -10.03
N ARG A 181 -4.76 7.02 -9.67
CA ARG A 181 -3.35 6.61 -9.75
C ARG A 181 -3.05 5.39 -8.87
N PHE A 182 -3.54 5.39 -7.63
CA PHE A 182 -3.34 4.26 -6.72
C PHE A 182 -4.04 2.99 -7.23
N ARG A 183 -5.32 3.08 -7.57
CA ARG A 183 -6.11 1.94 -8.09
C ARG A 183 -5.54 1.42 -9.40
N GLY A 184 -5.15 2.33 -10.30
CA GLY A 184 -4.49 2.02 -11.57
C GLY A 184 -3.18 1.29 -11.37
N ALA A 185 -2.36 1.69 -10.39
CA ALA A 185 -1.15 0.96 -10.04
C ALA A 185 -1.44 -0.48 -9.58
N LEU A 186 -2.41 -0.67 -8.67
CA LEU A 186 -2.76 -2.03 -8.21
C LEU A 186 -3.29 -2.91 -9.36
N ALA A 187 -4.09 -2.34 -10.26
CA ALA A 187 -4.62 -3.04 -11.43
C ALA A 187 -3.49 -3.39 -12.42
N PHE A 188 -2.60 -2.46 -12.72
CA PHE A 188 -1.47 -2.65 -13.63
C PHE A 188 -0.49 -3.72 -13.12
N GLU A 189 -0.24 -3.73 -11.81
CA GLU A 189 0.65 -4.69 -11.15
C GLU A 189 0.17 -6.15 -11.20
N ARG A 190 -1.10 -6.39 -11.54
CA ARG A 190 -1.59 -7.75 -11.83
C ARG A 190 -0.82 -8.40 -12.95
N GLY A 191 -0.56 -7.65 -14.02
CA GLY A 191 0.23 -8.10 -15.17
C GLY A 191 1.73 -8.24 -14.89
N ILE A 192 2.24 -7.70 -13.78
CA ILE A 192 3.67 -7.71 -13.46
C ILE A 192 4.01 -8.80 -12.45
N TRP A 193 3.34 -8.78 -11.29
CA TRP A 193 3.74 -9.63 -10.17
C TRP A 193 2.57 -10.19 -9.35
N ARG A 194 1.45 -9.47 -9.21
CA ARG A 194 0.40 -9.86 -8.24
C ARG A 194 -0.24 -11.18 -8.59
N ASP A 195 -0.60 -11.39 -9.86
CA ASP A 195 -1.23 -12.64 -10.29
C ASP A 195 -0.24 -13.82 -10.14
N ALA A 196 1.05 -13.62 -10.45
CA ALA A 196 2.09 -14.64 -10.28
C ALA A 196 2.33 -15.00 -8.81
N VAL A 197 2.42 -14.00 -7.93
CA VAL A 197 2.57 -14.22 -6.48
C VAL A 197 1.31 -14.89 -5.92
N PHE A 198 0.13 -14.44 -6.31
CA PHE A 198 -1.13 -15.07 -5.88
C PHE A 198 -1.21 -16.53 -6.31
N ALA A 199 -0.79 -16.87 -7.54
CA ALA A 199 -0.73 -18.24 -8.01
C ALA A 199 0.20 -19.11 -7.14
N SER A 200 1.39 -18.62 -6.79
CA SER A 200 2.30 -19.32 -5.87
C SER A 200 1.73 -19.47 -4.45
N LEU A 201 1.03 -18.46 -3.94
CA LEU A 201 0.34 -18.55 -2.64
C LEU A 201 -0.80 -19.57 -2.67
N HIS A 202 -1.45 -19.74 -3.82
CA HIS A 202 -2.52 -20.71 -4.00
C HIS A 202 -2.01 -22.16 -3.90
N GLU A 203 -0.80 -22.44 -4.39
CA GLU A 203 -0.16 -23.76 -4.23
C GLU A 203 0.14 -24.09 -2.76
N ALA A 204 0.40 -23.06 -1.94
CA ALA A 204 0.64 -23.16 -0.49
C ALA A 204 -0.61 -22.80 0.36
N ALA A 205 -1.82 -22.89 -0.21
CA ALA A 205 -3.01 -22.26 0.38
C ALA A 205 -3.42 -22.77 1.76
N ALA A 206 -3.10 -24.02 2.13
CA ALA A 206 -3.51 -24.58 3.42
C ALA A 206 -2.89 -23.80 4.60
N ASP A 207 -1.55 -23.73 4.65
CA ASP A 207 -0.81 -23.05 5.71
C ASP A 207 -1.10 -21.55 5.73
N LEU A 208 -1.21 -20.94 4.55
CA LEU A 208 -1.49 -19.51 4.43
C LEU A 208 -2.91 -19.17 4.91
N ARG A 209 -3.91 -20.00 4.60
CA ARG A 209 -5.29 -19.79 5.05
C ARG A 209 -5.37 -19.78 6.57
N ASP A 210 -4.70 -20.72 7.24
CA ASP A 210 -4.69 -20.79 8.70
C ASP A 210 -3.99 -19.57 9.32
N ALA A 211 -2.90 -19.09 8.73
CA ALA A 211 -2.25 -17.86 9.16
C ALA A 211 -3.16 -16.63 8.98
N LEU A 212 -3.80 -16.50 7.82
CA LEU A 212 -4.73 -15.41 7.53
C LEU A 212 -6.03 -15.47 8.36
N ALA A 213 -6.47 -16.66 8.78
CA ALA A 213 -7.63 -16.85 9.65
C ALA A 213 -7.42 -16.27 11.05
N ARG A 214 -6.16 -16.18 11.51
CA ARG A 214 -5.79 -15.68 12.84
C ARG A 214 -5.62 -14.16 12.89
N LEU A 215 -5.66 -13.48 11.74
CA LEU A 215 -5.56 -12.03 11.67
C LEU A 215 -6.87 -11.38 12.15
N GLY A 216 -6.75 -10.30 12.91
CA GLY A 216 -7.87 -9.42 13.21
C GLY A 216 -8.36 -8.65 11.98
N ALA A 217 -9.49 -7.95 12.11
CA ALA A 217 -9.99 -7.08 11.06
C ALA A 217 -8.92 -6.05 10.63
N GLY A 218 -8.64 -5.96 9.33
CA GLY A 218 -7.59 -5.08 8.78
C GLY A 218 -6.16 -5.57 9.01
N GLY A 219 -5.96 -6.74 9.61
CA GLY A 219 -4.64 -7.35 9.76
C GLY A 219 -4.08 -7.89 8.46
N HIS A 220 -2.75 -7.96 8.38
CA HIS A 220 -2.02 -8.55 7.26
C HIS A 220 -0.80 -9.33 7.75
N LEU A 221 -0.36 -10.30 6.95
CA LEU A 221 0.96 -10.91 7.07
C LEU A 221 1.97 -10.05 6.33
N THR A 222 3.14 -9.86 6.92
CA THR A 222 4.24 -9.10 6.33
C THR A 222 5.36 -10.06 5.96
N VAL A 223 5.72 -10.10 4.68
CA VAL A 223 6.79 -10.95 4.14
C VAL A 223 7.74 -10.14 3.26
N SER A 224 8.90 -10.71 2.93
CA SER A 224 9.86 -10.09 2.02
C SER A 224 9.21 -9.80 0.67
N LEU A 225 9.61 -8.68 0.04
CA LEU A 225 9.17 -8.33 -1.31
C LEU A 225 9.76 -9.25 -2.39
N ALA A 226 10.72 -10.13 -2.05
CA ALA A 226 11.43 -10.97 -3.00
C ALA A 226 10.52 -11.69 -4.03
N PRO A 227 9.37 -12.32 -3.67
CA PRO A 227 8.50 -12.96 -4.67
C PRO A 227 7.99 -12.00 -5.75
N ALA A 228 7.65 -10.77 -5.38
CA ALA A 228 7.18 -9.76 -6.32
C ALA A 228 8.31 -9.31 -7.28
N LEU A 229 9.52 -9.11 -6.74
CA LEU A 229 10.70 -8.76 -7.54
C LEU A 229 11.11 -9.88 -8.50
N MET A 230 11.02 -11.13 -8.05
CA MET A 230 11.31 -12.30 -8.89
C MET A 230 10.31 -12.41 -10.05
N ALA A 231 9.02 -12.17 -9.81
CA ALA A 231 8.02 -12.14 -10.87
C ALA A 231 8.26 -10.98 -11.85
N ALA A 232 8.51 -9.76 -11.34
CA ALA A 232 8.82 -8.61 -12.19
C ALA A 232 10.09 -8.80 -13.03
N ALA A 233 11.13 -9.42 -12.48
CA ALA A 233 12.39 -9.69 -13.20
C ALA A 233 12.24 -10.69 -14.36
N ARG A 234 11.14 -11.45 -14.43
CA ARG A 234 10.84 -12.34 -15.56
C ARG A 234 10.28 -11.58 -16.77
N VAL A 235 9.78 -10.36 -16.60
CA VAL A 235 9.18 -9.58 -17.69
C VAL A 235 10.20 -9.29 -18.80
N SER A 236 11.38 -8.80 -18.42
CA SER A 236 12.45 -8.46 -19.36
C SER A 236 13.82 -8.34 -18.69
N ALA A 237 14.87 -8.22 -19.51
CA ALA A 237 16.23 -7.96 -19.02
C ALA A 237 16.31 -6.65 -18.23
N ARG A 238 15.64 -5.59 -18.71
CA ARG A 238 15.60 -4.29 -18.04
C ARG A 238 14.88 -4.36 -16.69
N CYS A 239 13.75 -5.08 -16.62
CA CYS A 239 13.05 -5.28 -15.34
C CYS A 239 13.92 -6.04 -14.34
N ARG A 240 14.69 -7.05 -14.79
CA ARG A 240 15.66 -7.75 -13.95
C ARG A 240 16.74 -6.81 -13.42
N GLU A 241 17.30 -5.93 -14.25
CA GLU A 241 18.29 -4.94 -13.80
C GLU A 241 17.73 -4.03 -12.70
N LEU A 242 16.50 -3.52 -12.88
CA LEU A 242 15.82 -2.68 -11.89
C LEU A 242 15.60 -3.44 -10.58
N CYS A 243 15.13 -4.70 -10.64
CA CYS A 243 14.96 -5.54 -9.46
C CYS A 243 16.28 -5.81 -8.75
N VAL A 244 17.36 -6.09 -9.49
CA VAL A 244 18.70 -6.32 -8.92
C VAL A 244 19.21 -5.07 -8.21
N ALA A 245 19.13 -3.90 -8.84
CA ALA A 245 19.55 -2.65 -8.23
C ALA A 245 18.76 -2.34 -6.95
N TYR A 246 17.45 -2.56 -6.97
CA TYR A 246 16.61 -2.41 -5.78
C TYR A 246 16.99 -3.38 -4.67
N ILE A 247 17.23 -4.66 -4.98
CA ILE A 247 17.66 -5.67 -4.01
C ILE A 247 18.96 -5.24 -3.31
N ASP A 248 19.94 -4.77 -4.09
CA ASP A 248 21.22 -4.32 -3.56
C ASP A 248 21.02 -3.10 -2.62
N ASN A 249 20.15 -2.14 -3.00
CA ASN A 249 19.78 -1.00 -2.16
C ASN A 249 19.07 -1.41 -0.86
N GLN A 250 18.16 -2.38 -0.93
CA GLN A 250 17.39 -2.86 0.22
C GLN A 250 18.26 -3.59 1.24
N ILE A 251 19.21 -4.41 0.79
CA ILE A 251 20.17 -5.06 1.70
C ILE A 251 20.93 -4.00 2.49
N ALA A 252 21.51 -3.00 1.80
CA ALA A 252 22.25 -1.93 2.44
C ALA A 252 21.38 -1.07 3.38
N LEU A 253 20.13 -0.76 2.98
CA LEU A 253 19.20 -0.01 3.82
C LEU A 253 18.83 -0.81 5.08
N ILE A 254 18.51 -2.09 4.95
CA ILE A 254 18.17 -2.97 6.07
C ILE A 254 19.33 -3.04 7.06
N GLU A 255 20.56 -3.22 6.59
CA GLU A 255 21.75 -3.26 7.44
C GLU A 255 21.87 -2.00 8.31
N ARG A 256 21.80 -0.82 7.69
CA ARG A 256 21.83 0.48 8.41
C ARG A 256 20.67 0.61 9.41
N THR A 257 19.48 0.17 9.01
CA THR A 257 18.27 0.29 9.84
C THR A 257 18.35 -0.62 11.07
N VAL A 258 18.85 -1.85 10.89
CA VAL A 258 19.11 -2.80 11.97
C VAL A 258 20.22 -2.30 12.89
N GLU A 259 21.31 -1.76 12.36
CA GLU A 259 22.39 -1.17 13.16
C GLU A 259 21.85 -0.05 14.06
N ALA A 260 21.06 0.87 13.50
CA ALA A 260 20.40 1.93 14.25
C ALA A 260 19.48 1.37 15.34
N ALA A 261 18.73 0.30 15.08
CA ALA A 261 17.87 -0.35 16.06
C ALA A 261 18.65 -0.98 17.22
N LEU A 262 19.76 -1.64 16.93
CA LEU A 262 20.64 -2.21 17.95
C LEU A 262 21.24 -1.12 18.83
N ALA A 263 21.58 0.05 18.27
CA ALA A 263 22.07 1.19 19.02
C ALA A 263 21.00 1.77 19.97
N ARG A 264 19.72 1.77 19.59
CA ARG A 264 18.59 2.21 20.44
C ARG A 264 18.31 1.27 21.62
N ARG A 265 18.68 -0.01 21.51
CA ARG A 265 18.54 -1.04 22.56
C ARG A 265 17.12 -1.23 23.11
N ARG A 266 16.09 -1.03 22.28
CA ARG A 266 14.71 -1.26 22.72
C ARG A 266 14.29 -2.73 22.56
N LEU A 267 13.57 -3.25 23.55
CA LEU A 267 13.13 -4.65 23.54
C LEU A 267 12.01 -4.91 22.51
N ASP A 268 11.16 -3.92 22.29
CA ASP A 268 10.07 -3.93 21.31
C ASP A 268 10.56 -3.95 19.86
N ASP A 269 11.81 -3.56 19.59
CA ASP A 269 12.44 -3.63 18.26
C ASP A 269 12.86 -5.05 17.86
N ARG A 270 12.88 -6.03 18.78
CA ARG A 270 13.40 -7.38 18.50
C ARG A 270 12.64 -8.14 17.41
N PRO A 271 11.29 -8.17 17.37
CA PRO A 271 10.56 -8.86 16.31
C PRO A 271 10.86 -8.28 14.93
N VAL A 272 10.77 -6.95 14.79
CA VAL A 272 11.05 -6.23 13.53
C VAL A 272 12.49 -6.45 13.09
N THR A 273 13.46 -6.44 14.01
CA THR A 273 14.86 -6.75 13.67
C THR A 273 15.04 -8.15 13.09
N ARG A 274 14.30 -9.14 13.60
CA ARG A 274 14.33 -10.50 13.07
C ARG A 274 13.70 -10.55 11.67
N GLU A 275 12.57 -9.87 11.47
CA GLU A 275 11.90 -9.81 10.18
C GLU A 275 12.77 -9.13 9.12
N LEU A 276 13.37 -7.98 9.43
CA LEU A 276 14.29 -7.26 8.55
C LEU A 276 15.50 -8.13 8.15
N ARG A 277 16.10 -8.86 9.09
CA ARG A 277 17.18 -9.81 8.77
C ARG A 277 16.70 -10.94 7.87
N GLY A 278 15.48 -11.44 8.10
CA GLY A 278 14.84 -12.41 7.21
C GLY A 278 14.63 -11.84 5.79
N PHE A 279 14.25 -10.56 5.69
CA PHE A 279 14.11 -9.89 4.40
C PHE A 279 15.45 -9.76 3.68
N ALA A 280 16.51 -9.33 4.37
CA ALA A 280 17.86 -9.27 3.79
C ALA A 280 18.35 -10.65 3.31
N GLN A 281 18.08 -11.73 4.06
CA GLN A 281 18.40 -13.08 3.63
C GLN A 281 17.63 -13.50 2.38
N ALA A 282 16.32 -13.22 2.33
CA ALA A 282 15.49 -13.50 1.16
C ALA A 282 15.96 -12.70 -0.07
N TYR A 283 16.38 -11.45 0.13
CA TYR A 283 16.95 -10.60 -0.92
C TYR A 283 18.30 -11.13 -1.43
N ALA A 284 19.20 -11.58 -0.55
CA ALA A 284 20.44 -12.22 -0.95
C ALA A 284 20.19 -13.49 -1.79
N GLY A 285 19.24 -14.35 -1.37
CA GLY A 285 18.86 -15.52 -2.15
C GLY A 285 18.25 -15.16 -3.52
N ALA A 286 17.37 -14.15 -3.56
CA ALA A 286 16.81 -13.64 -4.82
C ALA A 286 17.91 -13.08 -5.74
N ARG A 287 18.90 -12.36 -5.18
CA ARG A 287 20.03 -11.81 -5.91
C ARG A 287 20.88 -12.89 -6.58
N GLU A 288 21.13 -13.99 -5.88
CA GLU A 288 21.86 -15.15 -6.41
C GLU A 288 21.08 -15.83 -7.54
N LEU A 289 19.78 -16.07 -7.35
CA LEU A 289 18.90 -16.66 -8.36
C LEU A 289 18.84 -15.80 -9.64
N LEU A 290 18.71 -14.48 -9.47
CA LEU A 290 18.70 -13.54 -10.60
C LEU A 290 20.06 -13.48 -11.30
N ALA A 291 21.16 -13.76 -10.63
CA ALA A 291 22.49 -13.79 -11.24
C ALA A 291 22.81 -15.10 -11.96
N ALA A 292 22.05 -16.17 -11.70
CA ALA A 292 22.33 -17.50 -12.24
C ALA A 292 22.29 -17.53 -13.78
N PRO A 293 23.23 -18.24 -14.45
CA PRO A 293 23.25 -18.37 -15.92
C PRO A 293 21.97 -18.95 -16.54
N GLY A 294 21.19 -19.68 -15.74
CA GLY A 294 19.92 -20.30 -16.14
C GLY A 294 18.70 -19.40 -16.01
N TRP A 295 18.85 -18.15 -15.54
CA TRP A 295 17.72 -17.22 -15.44
C TRP A 295 17.11 -16.96 -16.83
N ARG A 296 15.79 -17.12 -16.94
CA ARG A 296 15.06 -16.89 -18.19
C ARG A 296 13.95 -15.88 -17.95
N HIS A 297 13.82 -14.96 -18.89
CA HIS A 297 12.64 -14.12 -19.02
C HIS A 297 11.52 -14.93 -19.66
N ASP A 298 10.28 -14.48 -19.45
CA ASP A 298 9.14 -15.00 -20.17
C ASP A 298 9.31 -14.75 -21.66
N ALA A 299 8.74 -15.63 -22.48
CA ALA A 299 8.76 -15.45 -23.94
C ALA A 299 8.22 -14.04 -24.29
N ALA A 300 8.76 -13.46 -25.37
CA ALA A 300 8.59 -12.05 -25.76
C ALA A 300 7.18 -11.50 -25.43
N ARG A 301 7.10 -10.84 -24.28
CA ARG A 301 5.89 -10.19 -23.80
C ARG A 301 5.67 -8.90 -24.59
N ALA A 302 4.54 -8.81 -25.28
CA ALA A 302 4.21 -7.64 -26.09
C ALA A 302 4.11 -6.34 -25.28
N ASP A 303 3.77 -6.45 -23.99
CA ASP A 303 3.63 -5.34 -23.03
C ASP A 303 4.93 -5.00 -22.28
N ALA A 304 6.04 -5.70 -22.55
CA ALA A 304 7.30 -5.46 -21.82
C ALA A 304 7.80 -4.00 -21.88
N PRO A 305 7.78 -3.29 -23.03
CA PRO A 305 8.24 -1.89 -23.07
C PRO A 305 7.38 -0.94 -22.21
N GLU A 306 6.07 -1.19 -22.13
CA GLU A 306 5.15 -0.41 -21.29
C GLU A 306 5.44 -0.65 -19.81
N ILE A 307 5.67 -1.90 -19.42
CA ILE A 307 6.04 -2.27 -18.04
C ILE A 307 7.39 -1.68 -17.65
N GLU A 308 8.38 -1.76 -18.54
CA GLU A 308 9.71 -1.15 -18.32
C GLU A 308 9.60 0.37 -18.12
N ALA A 309 8.81 1.04 -18.97
CA ALA A 309 8.58 2.46 -18.85
C ALA A 309 7.86 2.80 -17.54
N TRP A 310 6.86 2.02 -17.13
CA TRP A 310 6.13 2.24 -15.88
C TRP A 310 7.01 2.04 -14.64
N LEU A 311 7.84 0.99 -14.62
CA LEU A 311 8.78 0.72 -13.52
C LEU A 311 9.93 1.75 -13.48
N GLY A 312 10.34 2.28 -14.63
CA GLY A 312 11.43 3.26 -14.76
C GLY A 312 11.00 4.73 -14.72
N ALA A 313 9.74 5.05 -14.99
CA ALA A 313 9.17 6.40 -14.84
C ALA A 313 8.84 6.75 -13.38
N ALA A 314 9.08 5.80 -12.49
CA ALA A 314 9.01 5.99 -11.07
C ALA A 314 10.30 6.69 -10.59
#